data_AF-A0A524AUZ7-F1
#
_entry.id   AF-A0A524AUZ7-F1
#
_cell.length_a   1.000
_cell.length_b   1.000
_cell.length_c   1.000
_cell.angle_alpha   90.00
_cell.angle_beta   90.00
_cell.angle_gamma   90.00
#
_symmetry.space_group_name_H-M   'P 1'
#
loop_
_entity.id
_entity.type
_entity.pdbx_description
1 polymer ?
#
loop_
_entity_poly.entity_id
_entity_poly.type
_entity_poly.pdbx_seq_one_letter_code
_entity_poly.pdbx_strand_id
1 'polypeptide(L)'
;MADEAVALWPVLSQLQERARRLEQEMAALRADLDQVADMLSRPVATYVVDGEEFIITEADVAAVRARLVRPCSDEAAQELALADKLAEQDKNLPEAEIRRLLGEEIEAIRAEAIAKGVAIDDPIEAVIDD
;
A
#
# COMPACT_ATOMS: atom_id res chain seq x y z
N MET A 1 -31.18 -12.13 52.06
CA MET A 1 -30.98 -10.78 51.48
C MET A 1 -29.69 -10.11 51.97
N ALA A 2 -29.52 -9.81 53.26
CA ALA A 2 -28.28 -9.16 53.74
C ALA A 2 -27.04 -10.07 53.67
N ASP A 3 -27.18 -11.35 54.01
CA ASP A 3 -26.07 -12.33 54.03
C ASP A 3 -25.51 -12.64 52.64
N GLU A 4 -26.39 -12.67 51.63
CA GLU A 4 -26.06 -12.92 50.23
C GLU A 4 -25.29 -11.73 49.61
N ALA A 5 -25.70 -10.50 49.95
CA ALA A 5 -25.01 -9.29 49.51
C ALA A 5 -23.59 -9.18 50.11
N VAL A 6 -23.41 -9.61 51.36
CA VAL A 6 -22.09 -9.66 52.01
C VAL A 6 -21.20 -10.73 51.37
N ALA A 7 -21.76 -11.89 50.98
CA ALA A 7 -21.02 -12.96 50.31
C ALA A 7 -20.62 -12.65 48.86
N LEU A 8 -21.35 -11.76 48.17
CA LEU A 8 -21.06 -11.34 46.79
C LEU A 8 -20.02 -10.22 46.70
N TRP A 9 -19.76 -9.50 47.79
CA TRP A 9 -18.82 -8.38 47.81
C TRP A 9 -17.36 -8.76 47.45
N PRO A 10 -16.80 -9.88 47.94
CA PRO A 10 -15.47 -10.34 47.52
C PRO A 10 -15.41 -10.71 46.03
N VAL A 11 -16.48 -11.31 45.50
CA VAL A 11 -16.58 -11.68 44.08
C VAL A 11 -16.62 -10.43 43.21
N LEU A 12 -17.43 -9.43 43.59
CA LEU A 12 -17.48 -8.14 42.90
C LEU A 12 -16.11 -7.45 42.92
N SER A 13 -15.44 -7.42 44.07
CA SER A 13 -14.11 -6.82 44.21
C SER A 13 -13.07 -7.53 43.33
N GLN A 14 -13.13 -8.87 43.26
CA GLN A 14 -12.25 -9.67 42.40
C GLN A 14 -12.51 -9.39 40.92
N LEU A 15 -13.76 -9.26 40.50
CA LEU A 15 -14.12 -8.93 39.12
C LEU A 15 -13.68 -7.51 38.74
N GLN A 16 -13.83 -6.54 39.65
CA GLN A 16 -13.36 -5.17 39.44
C GLN A 16 -11.84 -5.10 39.27
N GLU A 17 -11.08 -5.82 40.11
CA GLU A 17 -9.61 -5.83 39.96
C GLU A 17 -9.18 -6.55 38.67
N ARG A 18 -9.89 -7.62 38.28
CA ARG A 18 -9.64 -8.27 36.99
C ARG A 18 -9.96 -7.35 35.82
N ALA A 19 -11.06 -6.60 35.87
CA ALA A 19 -11.40 -5.62 34.84
C ALA A 19 -10.31 -4.54 34.74
N ARG A 20 -9.87 -3.99 35.88
CA ARG A 20 -8.78 -3.01 35.93
C ARG A 20 -7.48 -3.54 35.32
N ARG A 21 -7.13 -4.80 35.60
CA ARG A 21 -5.94 -5.44 35.01
C ARG A 21 -6.08 -5.59 33.50
N LEU A 22 -7.23 -6.03 33.00
CA LEU A 22 -7.46 -6.15 31.56
C LEU A 22 -7.42 -4.79 30.86
N GLU A 23 -7.91 -3.72 31.48
CA GLU A 23 -7.79 -2.36 30.96
C GLU A 23 -6.32 -1.92 30.85
N GLN A 24 -5.50 -2.23 31.86
CA GLN A 24 -4.06 -1.96 31.83
C GLN A 24 -3.35 -2.77 30.76
N GLU A 25 -3.67 -4.06 30.63
CA GLU A 25 -3.10 -4.94 29.59
C GLU A 25 -3.50 -4.46 28.18
N MET A 26 -4.75 -4.04 27.97
CA MET A 26 -5.20 -3.46 26.70
C MET A 26 -4.50 -2.13 26.40
N ALA A 27 -4.29 -1.27 27.40
CA ALA A 27 -3.57 -0.02 27.21
C ALA A 27 -2.10 -0.26 26.83
N ALA A 28 -1.44 -1.22 27.49
CA ALA A 28 -0.09 -1.63 27.13
C ALA A 28 -0.03 -2.20 25.71
N LEU A 29 -0.95 -3.11 25.35
CA LEU A 29 -1.00 -3.69 24.02
C LEU A 29 -1.23 -2.65 22.93
N ARG A 30 -2.06 -1.63 23.19
CA ARG A 30 -2.25 -0.50 22.26
C ARG A 30 -0.96 0.29 22.07
N ALA A 31 -0.24 0.59 23.15
CA ALA A 31 1.04 1.28 23.05
C ALA A 31 2.07 0.46 22.25
N ASP A 32 2.10 -0.86 22.44
CA ASP A 32 2.98 -1.75 21.65
C ASP A 32 2.59 -1.76 20.16
N LEU A 33 1.28 -1.78 19.86
CA LEU A 33 0.79 -1.71 18.48
C LEU A 33 1.15 -0.37 17.82
N ASP A 34 0.99 0.74 18.53
CA ASP A 34 1.36 2.07 18.04
C ASP A 34 2.88 2.13 17.76
N GLN A 35 3.69 1.58 18.67
CA GLN A 35 5.14 1.51 18.46
C GLN A 35 5.51 0.69 17.22
N VAL A 36 4.85 -0.46 16.99
CA VAL A 36 5.10 -1.28 15.80
C VAL A 36 4.64 -0.55 14.53
N ALA A 37 3.48 0.12 14.56
CA ALA A 37 2.98 0.90 13.44
C ALA A 37 3.95 2.05 13.08
N ASP A 38 4.50 2.73 14.09
CA ASP A 38 5.52 3.77 13.91
C ASP A 38 6.83 3.24 13.35
N MET A 39 7.21 1.99 13.67
CA MET A 39 8.37 1.36 13.05
C MET A 39 8.12 1.01 11.59
N LEU A 40 6.94 0.48 11.28
CA LEU A 40 6.57 0.03 9.95
C LEU A 40 6.28 1.18 8.98
N SER A 41 5.89 2.35 9.49
CA SER A 41 5.65 3.56 8.68
C SER A 41 6.93 4.29 8.27
N ARG A 42 8.10 3.86 8.78
CA ARG A 42 9.37 4.50 8.46
C ARG A 42 9.69 4.38 6.98
N PRO A 43 10.08 5.49 6.32
CA PRO A 43 10.52 5.45 4.93
C PRO A 43 11.90 4.79 4.84
N VAL A 44 12.05 3.87 3.90
CA VAL A 44 13.31 3.17 3.59
C VAL A 44 13.88 3.60 2.24
N ALA A 45 13.04 3.99 1.29
CA ALA A 45 13.47 4.52 0.00
C ALA A 45 12.44 5.50 -0.57
N THR A 46 12.90 6.39 -1.45
CA THR A 46 12.05 7.32 -2.21
C THR A 46 12.44 7.22 -3.67
N TYR A 47 11.44 7.01 -4.53
CA TYR A 47 11.59 6.90 -5.97
C TYR A 47 10.81 8.01 -6.66
N VAL A 48 11.28 8.43 -7.83
CA VAL A 48 10.55 9.34 -8.72
C VAL A 48 10.21 8.55 -9.98
N VAL A 49 8.92 8.39 -10.25
CA VAL A 49 8.40 7.70 -11.43
C VAL A 49 7.43 8.67 -12.11
N ASP A 50 7.69 8.98 -13.38
CA ASP A 50 6.88 9.92 -14.18
C ASP A 50 6.64 11.31 -13.53
N GLY A 51 7.58 11.73 -12.68
CA GLY A 51 7.51 13.01 -11.95
C GLY A 51 6.72 12.95 -10.64
N GLU A 52 6.17 11.79 -10.26
CA GLU A 52 5.53 11.55 -8.96
C GLU A 52 6.51 10.87 -7.98
N GLU A 53 6.47 11.29 -6.72
CA GLU A 53 7.29 10.74 -5.64
C GLU A 53 6.60 9.54 -4.96
N PHE A 54 7.29 8.41 -4.94
CA PHE A 54 6.86 7.18 -4.28
C PHE A 54 7.74 6.89 -3.08
N ILE A 55 7.16 6.94 -1.88
CA ILE A 55 7.84 6.59 -0.64
C ILE A 55 7.58 5.12 -0.33
N ILE A 56 8.63 4.32 -0.24
CA ILE A 56 8.57 2.91 0.17
C ILE A 56 8.87 2.83 1.67
N THR A 57 7.99 2.15 2.40
CA THR A 57 8.06 2.00 3.86
C THR A 57 8.59 0.63 4.29
N GLU A 58 8.97 0.50 5.55
CA GLU A 58 9.37 -0.78 6.16
C GLU A 58 8.25 -1.83 6.05
N ALA A 59 6.97 -1.42 6.17
CA ALA A 59 5.82 -2.29 5.90
C ALA A 59 5.81 -2.85 4.48
N ASP A 60 6.04 -1.99 3.48
CA ASP A 60 6.02 -2.37 2.07
C ASP A 60 7.11 -3.44 1.79
N VAL A 61 8.33 -3.22 2.29
CA VAL A 61 9.45 -4.15 2.15
C VAL A 61 9.19 -5.46 2.91
N ALA A 62 8.65 -5.38 4.13
CA ALA A 62 8.32 -6.57 4.92
C ALA A 62 7.25 -7.43 4.22
N ALA A 63 6.24 -6.81 3.62
CA ALA A 63 5.19 -7.50 2.87
C ALA A 63 5.73 -8.21 1.62
N VAL A 64 6.70 -7.61 0.92
CA VAL A 64 7.43 -8.28 -0.17
C VAL A 64 8.21 -9.47 0.37
N ARG A 65 9.05 -9.27 1.38
CA ARG A 65 9.90 -10.33 1.96
C ARG A 65 9.10 -11.53 2.45
N ALA A 66 7.92 -11.31 3.03
CA ALA A 66 7.04 -12.39 3.48
C ALA A 66 6.54 -13.30 2.34
N ARG A 67 6.47 -12.80 1.10
CA ARG A 67 6.03 -13.54 -0.09
C ARG A 67 7.19 -14.20 -0.85
N LEU A 68 8.42 -13.80 -0.58
CA LEU A 68 9.58 -14.32 -1.30
C LEU A 68 9.96 -15.72 -0.79
N VAL A 69 10.21 -16.63 -1.73
CA VAL A 69 10.65 -18.01 -1.44
C VAL A 69 12.13 -18.07 -1.05
N ARG A 70 12.91 -17.06 -1.46
CA ARG A 70 14.34 -16.94 -1.17
C ARG A 70 14.68 -15.52 -0.74
N PRO A 71 15.66 -15.33 0.16
CA PRO A 71 16.17 -14.00 0.47
C PRO A 71 16.67 -13.29 -0.79
N CYS A 72 16.44 -11.98 -0.86
CA CYS A 72 17.00 -11.08 -1.86
C CYS A 72 17.74 -9.92 -1.17
N SER A 73 18.42 -9.08 -1.95
CA SER A 73 19.04 -7.87 -1.42
C SER A 73 17.99 -6.84 -1.01
N ASP A 74 18.41 -5.88 -0.20
CA ASP A 74 17.53 -4.81 0.29
C ASP A 74 17.05 -3.93 -0.87
N GLU A 75 17.93 -3.60 -1.84
CA GLU A 75 17.51 -2.85 -3.02
C GLU A 75 16.47 -3.61 -3.85
N ALA A 76 16.67 -4.93 -4.06
CA ALA A 76 15.71 -5.74 -4.82
C ALA A 76 14.34 -5.81 -4.13
N ALA A 77 14.31 -5.89 -2.80
CA ALA A 77 13.06 -5.87 -2.04
C ALA A 77 12.35 -4.50 -2.13
N GLN A 78 13.10 -3.40 -2.14
CA GLN A 78 12.56 -2.04 -2.30
C GLN A 78 11.98 -1.82 -3.70
N GLU A 79 12.67 -2.26 -4.75
CA GLU A 79 12.19 -2.15 -6.13
C GLU A 79 10.94 -2.99 -6.38
N LEU A 80 10.89 -4.21 -5.82
CA LEU A 80 9.68 -5.04 -5.86
C LEU A 80 8.51 -4.39 -5.10
N ALA A 81 8.79 -3.74 -3.98
CA ALA A 81 7.77 -3.01 -3.21
C ALA A 81 7.24 -1.79 -3.98
N LEU A 82 8.11 -1.08 -4.72
CA LEU A 82 7.70 -0.02 -5.63
C LEU A 82 6.79 -0.56 -6.74
N ALA A 83 7.17 -1.67 -7.38
CA ALA A 83 6.37 -2.28 -8.43
C ALA A 83 4.97 -2.67 -7.96
N ASP A 84 4.86 -3.25 -6.76
CA ASP A 84 3.56 -3.56 -6.14
C ASP A 84 2.73 -2.30 -5.90
N LYS A 85 3.36 -1.20 -5.44
CA LYS A 85 2.69 0.06 -5.13
C LYS A 85 2.15 0.75 -6.38
N LEU A 86 2.93 0.74 -7.47
CA LEU A 86 2.50 1.22 -8.78
C LEU A 86 1.33 0.38 -9.30
N ALA A 87 1.43 -0.95 -9.21
CA ALA A 87 0.36 -1.84 -9.65
C ALA A 87 -0.96 -1.65 -8.86
N GLU A 88 -0.90 -1.30 -7.58
CA GLU A 88 -2.10 -0.97 -6.79
C GLU A 88 -2.71 0.39 -7.16
N GLN A 89 -1.90 1.38 -7.59
CA GLN A 89 -2.44 2.63 -8.12
C GLN A 89 -3.20 2.39 -9.43
N ASP A 90 -2.62 1.61 -10.35
CA ASP A 90 -3.23 1.32 -11.66
C ASP A 90 -4.57 0.58 -11.55
N LYS A 91 -4.71 -0.31 -10.56
CA LYS A 91 -5.98 -1.05 -10.31
C LYS A 91 -7.16 -0.15 -9.96
N ASN A 92 -6.92 1.08 -9.52
CA ASN A 92 -7.96 2.03 -9.14
C ASN A 92 -8.43 2.93 -10.30
N LEU A 93 -7.81 2.82 -11.49
CA LEU A 93 -8.24 3.57 -12.66
C LEU A 93 -9.44 2.88 -13.33
N PRO A 94 -10.55 3.61 -13.57
CA PRO A 94 -11.64 3.10 -14.38
C PRO A 94 -11.13 2.70 -15.77
N GLU A 95 -11.64 1.61 -16.34
CA GLU A 95 -11.20 1.12 -17.65
C GLU A 95 -11.28 2.19 -18.76
N ALA A 96 -12.28 3.08 -18.69
CA ALA A 96 -12.41 4.21 -19.62
C ALA A 96 -11.22 5.19 -19.53
N GLU A 97 -10.69 5.39 -18.32
CA GLU A 97 -9.53 6.25 -18.08
C GLU A 97 -8.24 5.59 -18.55
N ILE A 98 -8.09 4.28 -18.35
CA ILE A 98 -6.97 3.50 -18.91
C ILE A 98 -6.95 3.62 -20.44
N ARG A 99 -8.10 3.47 -21.10
CA ARG A 99 -8.19 3.64 -22.57
C ARG A 99 -7.87 5.07 -23.02
N ARG A 100 -8.28 6.07 -22.24
CA ARG A 100 -7.95 7.48 -22.52
C ARG A 100 -6.44 7.71 -22.46
N LEU A 101 -5.80 7.30 -21.37
CA LEU A 101 -4.36 7.46 -21.17
C LEU A 101 -3.55 6.73 -22.24
N LEU A 102 -3.95 5.50 -22.59
CA LEU A 102 -3.31 4.73 -23.66
C LEU A 102 -3.43 5.46 -25.02
N GLY A 103 -4.59 6.04 -25.31
CA GLY A 103 -4.79 6.85 -26.51
C GLY A 103 -3.89 8.08 -26.54
N GLU A 104 -3.74 8.77 -25.40
CA GLU A 104 -2.88 9.94 -25.27
C GLU A 104 -1.39 9.61 -25.45
N GLU A 105 -0.92 8.50 -24.88
CA GLU A 105 0.46 8.02 -25.09
C GLU A 105 0.72 7.63 -26.54
N ILE A 106 -0.20 6.92 -27.18
CA ILE A 106 -0.07 6.54 -28.60
C ILE A 106 0.03 7.77 -29.48
N GLU A 107 -0.83 8.78 -29.25
CA GLU A 107 -0.77 10.03 -30.02
C GLU A 107 0.48 10.85 -29.72
N ALA A 108 0.98 10.84 -28.47
CA ALA A 108 2.25 11.48 -28.13
C ALA A 108 3.43 10.82 -28.85
N ILE A 109 3.50 9.49 -28.86
CA ILE A 109 4.52 8.72 -29.59
C ILE A 109 4.41 8.98 -31.10
N ARG A 110 3.19 9.00 -31.65
CA ARG A 110 2.96 9.32 -33.06
C ARG A 110 3.44 10.73 -33.40
N ALA A 111 3.05 11.73 -32.62
CA ALA A 111 3.46 13.11 -32.82
C ALA A 111 4.98 13.29 -32.75
N GLU A 112 5.63 12.61 -31.81
CA GLU A 112 7.08 12.59 -31.69
C GLU A 112 7.76 11.93 -32.91
N ALA A 113 7.21 10.82 -33.40
CA ALA A 113 7.71 10.14 -34.59
C ALA A 113 7.56 11.01 -35.85
N ILE A 114 6.44 11.74 -36.01
CA ILE A 114 6.22 12.70 -37.10
C ILE A 114 7.22 13.86 -36.99
N ALA A 115 7.37 14.45 -35.80
CA ALA A 115 8.30 15.56 -35.57
C ALA A 115 9.76 15.18 -35.86
N LYS A 116 10.15 13.92 -35.59
CA LYS A 116 11.46 13.37 -35.91
C LYS A 116 11.61 12.97 -37.39
N GLY A 117 10.54 13.09 -38.20
CA GLY A 117 10.51 12.66 -39.60
C GLY A 117 10.61 11.14 -39.78
N VAL A 118 10.33 10.38 -38.72
CA VAL A 118 10.34 8.90 -38.70
C VAL A 118 9.01 8.34 -39.22
N ALA A 119 7.92 9.07 -39.04
CA ALA A 119 6.59 8.75 -39.57
C ALA A 119 6.04 9.93 -40.39
N ILE A 120 5.16 9.64 -41.34
CA ILE A 120 4.41 10.64 -42.11
C ILE A 120 2.96 10.56 -41.64
N ASP A 121 2.34 11.72 -41.39
CA ASP A 121 0.92 11.81 -41.07
C ASP A 121 0.12 11.67 -42.37
N ASP A 122 -0.05 10.43 -42.85
CA ASP A 122 -0.85 10.13 -44.04
C ASP A 122 -2.22 9.56 -43.64
N PRO A 123 -3.32 10.29 -43.88
CA PRO A 123 -4.67 9.84 -43.53
C PRO A 123 -5.15 8.60 -44.32
N ILE A 124 -4.37 8.11 -45.30
CA ILE A 124 -4.73 6.95 -46.14
C ILE A 124 -4.34 5.60 -45.51
N GLU A 125 -3.29 5.53 -44.67
CA GLU A 125 -2.85 4.25 -44.07
C GLU A 125 -3.71 3.75 -42.90
N ALA A 126 -4.67 4.55 -42.40
CA ALA A 126 -5.60 4.13 -41.35
C ALA A 126 -6.71 3.18 -41.86
N VAL A 127 -6.74 2.84 -43.15
CA VAL A 127 -7.62 1.81 -43.72
C VAL A 127 -6.86 0.48 -43.74
N ILE A 128 -6.77 -0.18 -42.58
CA ILE A 128 -6.44 -1.60 -42.54
C ILE A 128 -7.77 -2.35 -42.32
N ASP A 129 -8.10 -3.17 -43.32
CA ASP A 129 -9.28 -4.03 -43.54
C ASP A 129 -10.02 -4.55 -42.28
N ASP A 130 -11.35 -4.59 -42.42
CA ASP A 130 -12.31 -5.36 -41.59
C ASP A 130 -11.97 -6.86 -41.47
#